data_AF-A0A2M7QCY0-F1
#
_entry.id   AF-A0A2M7QCY0-F1
#
_cell.length_a   1.000
_cell.length_b   1.000
_cell.length_c   1.000
_cell.angle_alpha   90.00
_cell.angle_beta   90.00
_cell.angle_gamma   90.00
#
_symmetry.space_group_name_H-M   'P 1'
#
loop_
_entity.id
_entity.type
_entity.pdbx_description
1 polymer ?
#
loop_
_entity_poly.entity_id
_entity_poly.type
_entity_poly.pdbx_seq_one_letter_code
_entity_poly.pdbx_strand_id
1 'polypeptide(L)'
;MIEAAVPSPILQQKEHHALPEHSLPHQEAILHDTIPEAHPIIVHKPQEFEAALPQPLPVPIQPKKADLLPEFASFLTAVHLNPDNLDPVPIGQGANHVVFSYKEPGKDELVVKMPKAGSATSMVAGKYEEDISIKTIQNAFPGYTLPTDVREDKSSGKYCVVQKMVKGIPVTNHNKDPKIRKQVEEIARMNRELMKQQGLSLDFIGIPGFKSFFRRQLAKLFFKQKDFEVSNLIIDENDGKVYIIDYDFFQFHNTSLKKKIISSVSFFTNRVMMKRYFGVDIKG
;
A
#
# COMPACT_ATOMS: atom_id res chain seq x y z
N MET A 1 7.50 -44.99 34.28
CA MET A 1 6.36 -45.84 34.68
C MET A 1 5.45 -45.03 35.58
N ILE A 2 4.43 -44.38 35.00
CA ILE A 2 3.09 -44.16 35.56
C ILE A 2 2.20 -44.08 34.32
N GLU A 3 1.41 -45.14 34.10
CA GLU A 3 0.34 -45.20 33.09
C GLU A 3 -0.95 -44.64 33.70
N ALA A 4 -1.67 -43.84 32.94
CA ALA A 4 -3.13 -43.66 32.97
C ALA A 4 -3.49 -42.59 31.93
N ALA A 5 -4.64 -42.54 31.27
CA ALA A 5 -5.68 -43.50 30.94
C ALA A 5 -6.55 -42.70 29.95
N VAL A 6 -6.81 -43.25 28.76
CA VAL A 6 -7.68 -42.66 27.73
C VAL A 6 -9.14 -42.78 28.17
N PRO A 7 -9.99 -41.78 27.85
CA PRO A 7 -11.28 -42.15 27.27
C PRO A 7 -11.69 -41.26 26.09
N SER A 8 -12.02 -41.92 24.98
CA SER A 8 -13.04 -41.53 23.99
C SER A 8 -14.05 -42.70 23.95
N PRO A 9 -15.23 -42.64 23.32
CA PRO A 9 -15.88 -41.56 22.56
C PRO A 9 -17.37 -41.33 22.96
N ILE A 10 -18.01 -40.23 22.55
CA ILE A 10 -19.49 -40.20 22.40
C ILE A 10 -19.86 -39.47 21.11
N LEU A 11 -20.39 -40.25 20.16
CA LEU A 11 -21.21 -39.82 19.04
C LEU A 11 -22.58 -39.34 19.56
N GLN A 12 -23.06 -38.20 19.05
CA GLN A 12 -24.50 -37.98 18.89
C GLN A 12 -24.80 -37.43 17.50
N GLN A 13 -25.49 -38.28 16.73
CA GLN A 13 -26.32 -37.90 15.59
C GLN A 13 -27.62 -37.25 16.09
N LYS A 14 -28.21 -36.39 15.25
CA LYS A 14 -29.63 -35.97 15.10
C LYS A 14 -29.64 -34.51 14.63
N GLU A 15 -30.52 -34.01 13.77
CA GLU A 15 -31.65 -34.56 13.03
C GLU A 15 -31.95 -33.54 11.91
N HIS A 16 -32.49 -34.02 10.79
CA HIS A 16 -33.04 -33.21 9.71
C HIS A 16 -34.30 -32.49 10.17
N HIS A 17 -34.44 -31.21 9.83
CA HIS A 17 -35.75 -30.60 9.59
C HIS A 17 -35.66 -29.61 8.43
N ALA A 18 -36.19 -30.04 7.29
CA ALA A 18 -36.65 -29.19 6.20
C ALA A 18 -38.17 -28.98 6.36
N LEU A 19 -38.66 -27.83 5.87
CA LEU A 19 -40.00 -27.49 5.32
C LEU A 19 -40.26 -25.98 5.55
N PRO A 20 -41.18 -25.33 4.82
CA PRO A 20 -41.65 -25.56 3.45
C PRO A 20 -41.54 -24.31 2.55
N GLU A 21 -41.63 -24.54 1.25
CA GLU A 21 -41.84 -23.52 0.22
C GLU A 21 -43.24 -22.90 0.35
N HIS A 22 -43.31 -21.58 0.42
CA HIS A 22 -44.55 -20.82 0.22
C HIS A 22 -44.53 -20.19 -1.17
N SER A 23 -45.32 -20.78 -2.06
CA SER A 23 -45.76 -20.24 -3.32
C SER A 23 -46.68 -19.04 -3.11
N LEU A 24 -46.31 -17.90 -3.68
CA LEU A 24 -47.17 -16.71 -3.76
C LEU A 24 -47.99 -16.75 -5.07
N PRO A 25 -49.25 -16.30 -5.06
CA PRO A 25 -50.14 -16.35 -6.22
C PRO A 25 -49.83 -15.23 -7.22
N HIS A 26 -49.96 -15.59 -8.49
CA HIS A 26 -50.04 -14.67 -9.63
C HIS A 26 -51.13 -13.62 -9.41
N GLN A 27 -50.77 -12.34 -9.52
CA GLN A 27 -51.70 -11.26 -9.80
C GLN A 27 -51.44 -10.78 -11.23
N GLU A 28 -52.38 -11.08 -12.11
CA GLU A 28 -52.50 -10.47 -13.43
C GLU A 28 -52.91 -9.00 -13.25
N ALA A 29 -52.02 -8.08 -13.63
CA ALA A 29 -52.35 -6.67 -13.78
C ALA A 29 -52.82 -6.44 -15.23
N ILE A 30 -54.12 -6.20 -15.37
CA ILE A 30 -54.76 -5.71 -16.59
C ILE A 30 -54.27 -4.26 -16.80
N LEU A 31 -53.43 -4.04 -17.81
CA LEU A 31 -53.06 -2.71 -18.28
C LEU A 31 -54.05 -2.29 -19.37
N HIS A 32 -54.83 -1.25 -19.07
CA HIS A 32 -55.67 -0.56 -20.03
C HIS A 32 -54.81 0.18 -21.06
N ASP A 33 -55.10 -0.07 -22.34
CA ASP A 33 -54.62 0.69 -23.47
C ASP A 33 -55.06 2.15 -23.39
N THR A 34 -54.11 3.06 -23.17
CA THR A 34 -54.23 4.46 -23.58
C THR A 34 -53.06 4.78 -24.50
N ILE A 35 -53.37 4.90 -25.79
CA ILE A 35 -52.45 5.36 -26.84
C ILE A 35 -52.30 6.89 -26.66
N PRO A 36 -51.12 7.42 -26.32
CA PRO A 36 -50.90 8.86 -26.37
C PRO A 36 -50.58 9.27 -27.81
N GLU A 37 -51.18 10.37 -28.24
CA GLU A 37 -51.00 10.99 -29.54
C GLU A 37 -49.51 11.23 -29.85
N ALA A 38 -49.12 10.91 -31.08
CA ALA A 38 -47.77 11.10 -31.58
C ALA A 38 -47.46 12.59 -31.75
N HIS A 39 -46.62 13.14 -30.86
CA HIS A 39 -45.96 14.42 -31.10
C HIS A 39 -44.83 14.25 -32.12
N PRO A 40 -44.66 15.20 -33.07
CA PRO A 40 -43.62 15.11 -34.09
C PRO A 40 -42.22 15.15 -33.47
N ILE A 41 -41.42 14.15 -33.80
CA ILE A 41 -39.99 14.07 -33.45
C ILE A 41 -39.26 15.17 -34.24
N ILE A 42 -38.88 16.25 -33.55
CA ILE A 42 -37.92 17.21 -34.07
C ILE A 42 -36.56 16.53 -34.07
N VAL A 43 -36.09 16.12 -35.24
CA VAL A 43 -34.72 15.62 -35.44
C VAL A 43 -33.77 16.81 -35.33
N HIS A 44 -33.24 17.04 -34.13
CA HIS A 44 -32.08 17.92 -33.96
C HIS A 44 -30.87 17.27 -34.65
N LYS A 45 -30.34 17.94 -35.68
CA LYS A 45 -29.03 17.59 -36.26
C LYS A 45 -28.00 17.57 -35.13
N PRO A 46 -27.11 16.55 -35.05
CA PRO A 46 -26.03 16.57 -34.07
C PRO A 46 -25.17 17.81 -34.33
N GLN A 47 -25.09 18.71 -33.35
CA GLN A 47 -24.03 19.70 -33.31
C GLN A 47 -22.72 18.93 -33.19
N GLU A 48 -21.87 19.06 -34.20
CA GLU A 48 -20.48 18.60 -34.15
C GLU A 48 -19.78 19.39 -33.05
N PHE A 49 -19.73 18.81 -31.85
CA PHE A 49 -18.78 19.24 -30.83
C PHE A 49 -17.40 18.77 -31.30
N GLU A 50 -16.63 19.68 -31.92
CA GLU A 50 -15.17 19.56 -31.93
C GLU A 50 -14.73 19.49 -30.48
N ALA A 51 -14.55 18.27 -29.98
CA ALA A 51 -13.94 18.03 -28.69
C ALA A 51 -12.51 18.54 -28.78
N ALA A 52 -12.28 19.76 -28.30
CA ALA A 52 -10.94 20.28 -28.08
C ALA A 52 -10.13 19.22 -27.34
N LEU A 53 -9.04 18.76 -27.96
CA LEU A 53 -8.13 17.79 -27.35
C LEU A 53 -7.81 18.30 -25.94
N PRO A 54 -7.99 17.48 -24.88
CA PRO A 54 -7.70 17.91 -23.53
C PRO A 54 -6.24 18.36 -23.49
N GLN A 55 -6.05 19.64 -23.15
CA GLN A 55 -4.72 20.21 -22.93
C GLN A 55 -3.96 19.27 -21.96
N PRO A 56 -2.71 18.89 -22.27
CA PRO A 56 -1.94 18.06 -21.38
C PRO A 56 -1.92 18.72 -20.01
N LEU A 57 -2.28 17.95 -18.99
CA LEU A 57 -2.25 18.42 -17.61
C LEU A 57 -0.88 19.04 -17.34
N PRO A 58 -0.81 20.20 -16.65
CA PRO A 58 0.46 20.78 -16.29
C PRO A 58 1.29 19.72 -15.57
N VAL A 59 2.50 19.47 -16.10
CA VAL A 59 3.51 18.63 -15.45
C VAL A 59 3.59 19.08 -14.00
N PRO A 60 3.55 18.16 -13.00
CA PRO A 60 3.70 18.53 -11.60
C PRO A 60 4.91 19.44 -11.50
N ILE A 61 4.69 20.67 -11.03
CA ILE A 61 5.76 21.65 -10.82
C ILE A 61 6.79 20.91 -9.98
N GLN A 62 7.94 20.59 -10.59
CA GLN A 62 9.06 20.04 -9.84
C GLN A 62 9.35 21.08 -8.76
N PRO A 63 9.30 20.72 -7.47
CA PRO A 63 9.60 21.68 -6.42
C PRO A 63 10.98 22.27 -6.75
N LYS A 64 11.03 23.59 -6.96
CA LYS A 64 12.28 24.32 -7.10
C LYS A 64 13.17 23.87 -5.95
N LYS A 65 14.45 23.57 -6.26
CA LYS A 65 15.55 23.31 -5.30
C LYS A 65 15.17 23.93 -3.97
N ALA A 66 14.63 23.13 -3.06
CA ALA A 66 14.24 23.66 -1.77
C ALA A 66 15.56 24.06 -1.14
N ASP A 67 15.77 25.35 -0.91
CA ASP A 67 16.79 25.78 0.03
C ASP A 67 16.51 24.95 1.29
N LEU A 68 17.37 23.98 1.59
CA LEU A 68 17.28 23.21 2.81
C LEU A 68 17.29 24.25 3.90
N LEU A 69 16.13 24.50 4.52
CA LEU A 69 16.00 25.52 5.55
C LEU A 69 17.16 25.30 6.54
N PRO A 70 17.81 26.33 7.07
CA PRO A 70 18.95 26.16 7.98
C PRO A 70 18.69 25.16 9.13
N GLU A 71 17.43 25.05 9.55
CA GLU A 71 16.94 24.05 10.51
C GLU A 71 17.14 22.59 10.05
N PHE A 72 17.01 22.32 8.75
CA PHE A 72 17.18 21.00 8.14
C PHE A 72 18.65 20.59 8.09
N ALA A 73 19.54 21.49 7.68
CA ALA A 73 20.99 21.22 7.70
C ALA A 73 21.50 21.00 9.14
N SER A 74 20.99 21.79 10.09
CA SER A 74 21.28 21.62 11.53
C SER A 74 20.81 20.25 12.04
N PHE A 75 19.59 19.83 11.65
CA PHE A 75 19.07 18.52 12.00
C PHE A 75 19.91 17.38 11.41
N LEU A 76 20.24 17.44 10.11
CA LEU A 76 21.08 16.41 9.46
C LEU A 76 22.42 16.25 10.18
N THR A 77 23.05 17.37 10.54
CA THR A 77 24.29 17.36 11.31
C THR A 77 24.10 16.71 12.69
N ALA A 78 23.00 17.02 13.39
CA ALA A 78 22.67 16.44 14.69
C ALA A 78 22.41 14.92 14.64
N VAL A 79 22.01 14.39 13.49
CA VAL A 79 21.86 12.94 13.25
C VAL A 79 23.06 12.31 12.53
N HIS A 80 24.21 12.98 12.55
CA HIS A 80 25.47 12.52 11.97
C HIS A 80 25.38 12.24 10.45
N LEU A 81 24.64 13.06 9.71
CA LEU A 81 24.61 13.11 8.25
C LEU A 81 25.22 14.44 7.79
N ASN A 82 25.99 14.42 6.70
CA ASN A 82 26.50 15.65 6.11
C ASN A 82 25.42 16.28 5.20
N PRO A 83 24.93 17.50 5.48
CA PRO A 83 23.93 18.17 4.66
C PRO A 83 24.30 18.28 3.18
N ASP A 84 25.58 18.43 2.86
CA ASP A 84 26.08 18.62 1.48
C ASP A 84 25.91 17.37 0.61
N ASN A 85 25.72 16.20 1.22
CA ASN A 85 25.57 14.92 0.54
C ASN A 85 24.10 14.56 0.26
N LEU A 86 23.16 15.37 0.72
CA LEU A 86 21.73 15.17 0.50
C LEU A 86 21.27 15.95 -0.73
N ASP A 87 20.53 15.30 -1.64
CA ASP A 87 19.84 16.02 -2.70
C ASP A 87 18.64 16.77 -2.10
N PRO A 88 18.58 18.11 -2.19
CA PRO A 88 17.48 18.90 -1.65
C PRO A 88 16.14 18.67 -2.36
N VAL A 89 16.13 18.01 -3.53
CA VAL A 89 14.91 17.69 -4.27
C VAL A 89 14.35 16.35 -3.78
N PRO A 90 13.12 16.32 -3.22
CA PRO A 90 12.50 15.06 -2.83
C PRO A 90 12.33 14.12 -4.02
N ILE A 91 12.77 12.87 -3.86
CA ILE A 91 12.58 11.80 -4.84
C ILE A 91 11.26 11.03 -4.61
N GLY A 92 10.63 11.23 -3.45
CA GLY A 92 9.37 10.58 -3.10
C GLY A 92 8.68 11.21 -1.91
N GLN A 93 7.39 10.91 -1.77
CA GLN A 93 6.59 11.37 -0.65
C GLN A 93 5.59 10.29 -0.23
N GLY A 94 5.78 9.74 0.97
CA GLY A 94 4.87 8.78 1.60
C GLY A 94 3.74 9.47 2.36
N ALA A 95 2.94 8.74 3.14
CA ALA A 95 1.98 9.36 4.06
C ALA A 95 2.69 10.15 5.15
N ASN A 96 3.66 9.49 5.79
CA ASN A 96 4.33 9.98 6.98
C ASN A 96 5.67 10.65 6.68
N HIS A 97 6.30 10.32 5.56
CA HIS A 97 7.67 10.75 5.26
C HIS A 97 7.79 11.51 3.92
N VAL A 98 8.80 12.38 3.83
CA VAL A 98 9.37 12.90 2.58
C VAL A 98 10.72 12.19 2.37
N VAL A 99 10.99 11.74 1.15
CA VAL A 99 12.15 10.91 0.83
C VAL A 99 13.12 11.69 -0.02
N PHE A 100 14.37 11.74 0.40
CA PHE A 100 15.48 12.42 -0.28
C PHE A 100 16.57 11.41 -0.64
N SER A 101 17.27 11.64 -1.76
CA SER A 101 18.51 10.89 -2.04
C SER A 101 19.65 11.43 -1.17
N TYR A 102 20.55 10.54 -0.73
CA TYR A 102 21.74 10.88 0.03
C TYR A 102 22.92 10.05 -0.46
N LYS A 103 24.04 10.69 -0.77
CA LYS A 103 25.22 10.02 -1.31
C LYS A 103 26.51 10.61 -0.77
N GLU A 104 27.20 9.82 0.04
CA GLU A 104 28.57 10.11 0.45
C GLU A 104 29.58 9.69 -0.62
N PRO A 105 30.66 10.48 -0.85
CA PRO A 105 31.73 10.10 -1.78
C PRO A 105 32.31 8.72 -1.45
N GLY A 106 32.34 7.83 -2.44
CA GLY A 106 32.89 6.48 -2.30
C GLY A 106 32.02 5.49 -1.51
N LYS A 107 30.78 5.84 -1.17
CA LYS A 107 29.83 4.95 -0.49
C LYS A 107 28.60 4.64 -1.35
N ASP A 108 27.86 3.61 -0.94
CA ASP A 108 26.56 3.26 -1.51
C ASP A 108 25.57 4.45 -1.39
N GLU A 109 24.68 4.54 -2.36
CA GLU A 109 23.61 5.53 -2.35
C GLU A 109 22.52 5.12 -1.35
N LEU A 110 22.05 6.09 -0.57
CA LEU A 110 21.06 5.92 0.49
C LEU A 110 19.85 6.81 0.20
N VAL A 111 18.75 6.50 0.87
CA VAL A 111 17.60 7.39 0.99
C VAL A 111 17.46 7.84 2.44
N VAL A 112 17.13 9.12 2.62
CA VAL A 112 16.80 9.70 3.92
C VAL A 112 15.31 10.01 3.92
N LYS A 113 14.57 9.34 4.79
CA LYS A 113 13.13 9.54 4.98
C LYS A 113 12.91 10.42 6.21
N MET A 114 12.34 11.59 5.96
CA MET A 114 12.10 12.63 6.95
C MET A 114 10.62 12.67 7.32
N PRO A 115 10.25 12.54 8.60
CA PRO A 115 8.85 12.60 9.00
C PRO A 115 8.24 13.97 8.67
N LYS A 116 7.00 14.00 8.20
CA LYS A 116 6.28 15.23 7.89
C LYS A 116 5.82 15.91 9.18
N ALA A 117 5.93 17.24 9.20
CA ALA A 117 5.30 18.07 10.21
C ALA A 117 3.77 17.83 10.22
N GLY A 118 3.21 17.50 11.38
CA GLY A 118 1.77 17.27 11.55
C GLY A 118 1.25 15.88 11.12
N SER A 119 2.12 14.94 10.71
CA SER A 119 1.69 13.54 10.59
C SER A 119 1.49 12.91 11.98
N ALA A 120 0.70 11.83 12.06
CA ALA A 120 0.50 11.10 13.33
C ALA A 120 1.82 10.54 13.91
N THR A 121 2.85 10.41 13.08
CA THR A 121 4.25 10.17 13.42
C THR A 121 5.05 11.46 13.18
N SER A 122 4.76 12.50 13.94
CA SER A 122 5.50 13.77 13.86
C SER A 122 7.00 13.55 14.12
N MET A 123 7.87 14.45 13.66
CA MET A 123 9.33 14.29 13.84
C MET A 123 9.74 13.94 15.29
N VAL A 124 8.99 14.38 16.30
CA VAL A 124 9.27 14.21 17.74
C VAL A 124 8.65 12.94 18.36
N ALA A 125 7.70 12.29 17.68
CA ALA A 125 6.96 11.13 18.20
C ALA A 125 6.95 9.97 17.19
N GLY A 126 7.36 8.78 17.60
CA GLY A 126 7.29 7.59 16.76
C GLY A 126 8.60 6.87 16.49
N LYS A 127 9.77 7.36 16.96
CA LYS A 127 11.05 6.67 16.72
C LYS A 127 11.01 5.22 17.20
N TYR A 128 10.52 4.98 18.40
CA TYR A 128 10.49 3.65 19.00
C TYR A 128 9.56 2.73 18.22
N GLU A 129 8.39 3.24 17.84
CA GLU A 129 7.41 2.56 17.00
C GLU A 129 7.97 2.25 15.61
N GLU A 130 8.70 3.19 15.00
CA GLU A 130 9.35 3.05 13.70
C GLU A 130 10.47 1.99 13.76
N ASP A 131 11.33 2.04 14.79
CA ASP A 131 12.39 1.07 15.02
C ASP A 131 11.83 -0.35 15.25
N ILE A 132 10.75 -0.48 16.03
CA ILE A 132 10.02 -1.75 16.17
C ILE A 132 9.48 -2.21 14.82
N SER A 133 8.91 -1.29 14.03
CA SER A 133 8.30 -1.63 12.75
C SER A 133 9.35 -2.14 11.75
N ILE A 134 10.46 -1.43 11.61
CA ILE A 134 11.63 -1.83 10.82
C ILE A 134 12.10 -3.22 11.25
N LYS A 135 12.35 -3.44 12.56
CA LYS A 135 12.85 -4.72 13.07
C LYS A 135 11.86 -5.86 12.83
N THR A 136 10.57 -5.60 13.02
CA THR A 136 9.50 -6.58 12.79
C THR A 136 9.49 -7.04 11.34
N ILE A 137 9.58 -6.11 10.39
CA ILE A 137 9.61 -6.43 8.96
C ILE A 137 10.93 -7.10 8.55
N GLN A 138 12.08 -6.62 9.04
CA GLN A 138 13.37 -7.27 8.78
C GLN A 138 13.41 -8.72 9.28
N ASN A 139 12.81 -9.00 10.43
CA ASN A 139 12.71 -10.36 10.98
C ASN A 139 11.72 -11.22 10.20
N ALA A 140 10.58 -10.66 9.79
CA ALA A 140 9.52 -11.41 9.11
C ALA A 140 9.83 -11.70 7.63
N PHE A 141 10.67 -10.88 6.99
CA PHE A 141 10.97 -10.96 5.55
C PHE A 141 12.48 -11.05 5.30
N PRO A 142 13.16 -12.08 5.83
CA PRO A 142 14.60 -12.21 5.69
C PRO A 142 15.00 -12.26 4.23
N GLY A 143 15.97 -11.44 3.85
CA GLY A 143 16.45 -11.34 2.47
C GLY A 143 15.61 -10.45 1.56
N TYR A 144 14.42 -10.00 1.94
CA TYR A 144 13.60 -9.07 1.14
C TYR A 144 13.61 -7.64 1.66
N THR A 145 14.32 -7.39 2.76
CA THR A 145 14.47 -6.05 3.35
C THR A 145 15.82 -5.43 3.05
N LEU A 146 15.91 -4.11 3.23
CA LEU A 146 17.11 -3.34 3.04
C LEU A 146 17.74 -2.98 4.38
N PRO A 147 19.07 -2.84 4.45
CA PRO A 147 19.73 -2.19 5.57
C PRO A 147 19.07 -0.83 5.82
N THR A 148 18.53 -0.69 7.03
CA THR A 148 17.73 0.47 7.44
C THR A 148 18.07 0.80 8.89
N ASP A 149 18.26 2.08 9.17
CA ASP A 149 18.64 2.62 10.46
C ASP A 149 17.75 3.82 10.81
N VAL A 150 17.45 4.00 12.09
CA VAL A 150 16.68 5.15 12.59
C VAL A 150 17.60 6.05 13.40
N ARG A 151 17.93 7.21 12.84
CA ARG A 151 18.82 8.18 13.48
C ARG A 151 18.03 9.27 14.18
N GLU A 152 18.54 9.70 15.33
CA GLU A 152 17.83 10.60 16.23
C GLU A 152 18.74 11.74 16.68
N ASP A 153 18.20 12.97 16.62
CA ASP A 153 18.77 14.12 17.29
C ASP A 153 18.35 14.07 18.76
N LYS A 154 19.30 13.73 19.63
CA LYS A 154 19.09 13.58 21.08
C LYS A 154 18.59 14.86 21.75
N SER A 155 18.84 16.03 21.17
CA SER A 155 18.44 17.31 21.76
C SER A 155 16.96 17.63 21.54
N SER A 156 16.45 17.32 20.36
CA SER A 156 15.07 17.64 19.97
C SER A 156 14.12 16.43 19.97
N GLY A 157 14.66 15.22 20.12
CA GLY A 157 13.92 13.96 19.97
C GLY A 157 13.48 13.70 18.52
N LYS A 158 13.94 14.53 17.57
CA LYS A 158 13.61 14.38 16.16
C LYS A 158 14.33 13.19 15.57
N TYR A 159 13.69 12.47 14.64
CA TYR A 159 14.33 11.34 13.96
C TYR A 159 14.20 11.38 12.44
N CYS A 160 15.05 10.59 11.77
CA CYS A 160 14.91 10.24 10.37
C CYS A 160 15.24 8.75 10.17
N VAL A 161 14.78 8.20 9.05
CA VAL A 161 15.13 6.83 8.64
C VAL A 161 16.13 6.91 7.50
N VAL A 162 17.27 6.23 7.66
CA VAL A 162 18.32 6.10 6.64
C VAL A 162 18.29 4.68 6.11
N GLN A 163 18.10 4.51 4.82
CA GLN A 163 17.93 3.20 4.19
C GLN A 163 18.78 3.09 2.92
N LYS A 164 19.28 1.89 2.61
CA LYS A 164 19.95 1.66 1.32
C LYS A 164 19.00 1.99 0.16
N MET A 165 19.46 2.76 -0.83
CA MET A 165 18.66 3.03 -2.02
C MET A 165 18.59 1.79 -2.91
N VAL A 166 17.40 1.52 -3.44
CA VAL A 166 17.19 0.54 -4.51
C VAL A 166 16.92 1.32 -5.78
N LYS A 167 17.75 1.07 -6.80
CA LYS A 167 17.52 1.61 -8.15
C LYS A 167 16.71 0.57 -8.91
N GLY A 168 15.49 0.93 -9.28
CA GLY A 168 14.57 -0.08 -9.76
C GLY A 168 13.19 0.46 -10.08
N ILE A 169 12.33 -0.47 -10.49
CA ILE A 169 10.93 -0.19 -10.82
C ILE A 169 10.00 -0.90 -9.84
N PRO A 170 8.82 -0.34 -9.54
CA PRO A 170 7.81 -1.04 -8.76
C PRO A 170 7.41 -2.36 -9.40
N VAL A 171 7.07 -3.34 -8.58
CA VAL A 171 6.44 -4.57 -9.05
C VAL A 171 5.07 -4.23 -9.63
N THR A 172 4.79 -4.75 -10.82
CA THR A 172 3.56 -4.55 -11.59
C THR A 172 2.96 -5.86 -12.07
N ASN A 173 1.67 -5.86 -12.36
CA ASN A 173 0.97 -7.02 -12.92
C ASN A 173 1.45 -7.45 -14.31
N HIS A 174 2.32 -6.66 -14.98
CA HIS A 174 2.92 -7.02 -16.27
C HIS A 174 4.36 -7.50 -16.16
N ASN A 175 4.93 -7.58 -14.96
CA ASN A 175 6.22 -8.25 -14.78
C ASN A 175 6.03 -9.75 -15.04
N LYS A 176 6.36 -10.17 -16.27
CA LYS A 176 6.20 -11.56 -16.75
C LYS A 176 7.33 -12.49 -16.31
N ASP A 177 8.40 -11.97 -15.71
CA ASP A 177 9.54 -12.78 -15.28
C ASP A 177 9.09 -13.77 -14.19
N PRO A 178 9.19 -15.09 -14.44
CA PRO A 178 8.85 -16.11 -13.45
C PRO A 178 9.63 -15.99 -12.13
N LYS A 179 10.86 -15.45 -12.15
CA LYS A 179 11.67 -15.22 -10.95
C LYS A 179 11.08 -14.14 -10.06
N ILE A 180 10.65 -13.02 -10.64
CA ILE A 180 9.98 -11.94 -9.90
C ILE A 180 8.68 -12.46 -9.30
N ARG A 181 7.89 -13.21 -10.08
CA ARG A 181 6.65 -13.81 -9.58
C ARG A 181 6.88 -14.72 -8.38
N LYS A 182 7.88 -15.61 -8.42
CA LYS A 182 8.22 -16.48 -7.29
C LYS A 182 8.59 -15.69 -6.03
N GLN A 183 9.34 -14.59 -6.19
CA GLN A 183 9.69 -13.72 -5.07
C GLN A 183 8.44 -13.06 -4.45
N VAL A 184 7.49 -12.59 -5.27
CA VAL A 184 6.23 -12.02 -4.79
C VAL A 184 5.37 -13.08 -4.07
N GLU A 185 5.31 -14.29 -4.59
CA GLU A 185 4.63 -15.43 -3.96
C GLU A 185 5.26 -15.79 -2.60
N GLU A 186 6.59 -15.74 -2.50
CA GLU A 186 7.34 -15.97 -1.26
C GLU A 186 7.09 -14.87 -0.23
N ILE A 187 7.17 -13.59 -0.62
CA ILE A 187 6.84 -12.46 0.26
C ILE A 187 5.39 -12.60 0.76
N ALA A 188 4.44 -12.95 -0.09
CA ALA A 188 3.06 -13.15 0.35
C ALA A 188 2.90 -14.34 1.31
N ARG A 189 3.66 -15.43 1.13
CA ARG A 189 3.72 -16.53 2.10
C ARG A 189 4.22 -16.04 3.45
N MET A 190 5.34 -15.30 3.48
CA MET A 190 5.89 -14.72 4.72
C MET A 190 4.89 -13.74 5.38
N ASN A 191 4.17 -12.94 4.59
CA ASN A 191 3.13 -12.06 5.10
C ASN A 191 1.99 -12.82 5.80
N ARG A 192 1.58 -13.97 5.25
CA ARG A 192 0.56 -14.83 5.89
C ARG A 192 1.05 -15.39 7.23
N GLU A 193 2.33 -15.72 7.32
CA GLU A 193 2.95 -16.17 8.57
C GLU A 193 2.99 -15.05 9.60
N LEU A 194 3.41 -13.85 9.21
CA LEU A 194 3.38 -12.66 10.06
C LEU A 194 1.94 -12.36 10.56
N MET A 195 0.94 -12.49 9.69
CA MET A 195 -0.46 -12.30 10.07
C MET A 195 -0.95 -13.34 11.08
N LYS A 196 -0.57 -14.61 10.92
CA LYS A 196 -0.94 -15.67 11.86
C LYS A 196 -0.27 -15.51 13.22
N GLN A 197 1.00 -15.14 13.23
CA GLN A 197 1.81 -15.10 14.45
C GLN A 197 1.59 -13.81 15.25
N GLN A 198 1.44 -12.68 14.58
CA GLN A 198 1.48 -11.36 15.22
C GLN A 198 0.23 -10.51 14.93
N GLY A 199 -0.65 -10.97 14.03
CA GLY A 199 -1.79 -10.18 13.55
C GLY A 199 -1.36 -8.86 12.91
N LEU A 200 -0.25 -8.92 12.18
CA LEU A 200 0.28 -7.83 11.36
C LEU A 200 0.28 -8.24 9.89
N SER A 201 0.07 -7.30 8.98
CA SER A 201 0.21 -7.55 7.54
C SER A 201 0.89 -6.36 6.89
N LEU A 202 1.90 -6.62 6.06
CA LEU A 202 2.54 -5.62 5.22
C LEU A 202 1.49 -4.88 4.38
N ASP A 203 1.65 -3.57 4.28
CA ASP A 203 0.93 -2.79 3.28
C ASP A 203 1.70 -2.82 1.96
N PHE A 204 1.24 -3.65 1.03
CA PHE A 204 1.90 -3.84 -0.26
C PHE A 204 1.74 -2.61 -1.16
N ILE A 205 0.57 -1.97 -1.11
CA ILE A 205 0.18 -0.89 -2.03
C ILE A 205 0.70 0.46 -1.55
N GLY A 206 1.03 0.60 -0.27
CA GLY A 206 1.41 1.86 0.34
C GLY A 206 0.20 2.79 0.48
N ILE A 207 -0.18 3.10 1.70
CA ILE A 207 -1.12 4.18 1.99
C ILE A 207 -0.36 5.50 1.96
N PRO A 208 -0.18 6.12 0.78
CA PRO A 208 -0.45 7.55 0.67
C PRO A 208 -1.67 7.75 -0.22
N GLY A 209 -2.81 7.31 0.30
CA GLY A 209 -4.12 7.65 -0.21
C GLY A 209 -4.68 6.61 -1.16
N PHE A 210 -5.60 5.80 -0.66
CA PHE A 210 -6.69 5.25 -1.47
C PHE A 210 -7.23 6.31 -2.45
N LYS A 211 -7.27 7.60 -2.09
CA LYS A 211 -7.60 8.70 -3.02
C LYS A 211 -6.55 8.97 -4.11
N SER A 212 -5.25 8.95 -3.82
CA SER A 212 -4.21 9.17 -4.84
C SER A 212 -4.06 7.93 -5.73
N PHE A 213 -4.17 6.73 -5.13
CA PHE A 213 -4.30 5.45 -5.78
C PHE A 213 -5.55 5.42 -6.68
N PHE A 214 -6.74 5.73 -6.16
CA PHE A 214 -7.96 5.82 -6.98
C PHE A 214 -7.82 6.88 -8.05
N ARG A 215 -7.25 8.06 -7.77
CA ARG A 215 -7.02 9.07 -8.81
C ARG A 215 -6.05 8.59 -9.88
N ARG A 216 -4.95 7.91 -9.53
CA ARG A 216 -4.01 7.31 -10.48
C ARG A 216 -4.66 6.18 -11.25
N GLN A 217 -5.42 5.30 -10.61
CA GLN A 217 -6.13 4.19 -11.26
C GLN A 217 -7.29 4.69 -12.15
N LEU A 218 -8.04 5.70 -11.72
CA LEU A 218 -9.08 6.36 -12.53
C LEU A 218 -8.44 7.08 -13.71
N ALA A 219 -7.36 7.84 -13.51
CA ALA A 219 -6.61 8.45 -14.60
C ALA A 219 -6.10 7.38 -15.57
N LYS A 220 -5.52 6.29 -15.08
CA LYS A 220 -5.08 5.14 -15.88
C LYS A 220 -6.24 4.49 -16.66
N LEU A 221 -7.46 4.46 -16.10
CA LEU A 221 -8.69 4.02 -16.79
C LEU A 221 -9.05 4.94 -17.97
N PHE A 222 -8.97 6.27 -17.77
CA PHE A 222 -9.19 7.27 -18.83
C PHE A 222 -8.07 7.28 -19.88
N PHE A 223 -6.83 6.96 -19.50
CA PHE A 223 -5.64 6.95 -20.36
C PHE A 223 -5.22 5.55 -20.86
N LYS A 224 -6.05 4.51 -20.66
CA LYS A 224 -5.80 3.10 -21.06
C LYS A 224 -4.49 2.47 -20.54
N GLN A 225 -3.83 3.03 -19.53
CA GLN A 225 -2.68 2.39 -18.89
C GLN A 225 -3.18 1.32 -17.91
N LYS A 226 -2.72 0.07 -18.03
CA LYS A 226 -3.31 -1.10 -17.34
C LYS A 226 -2.54 -1.56 -16.10
N ASP A 227 -1.59 -0.76 -15.65
CA ASP A 227 -0.51 -1.26 -14.80
C ASP A 227 -0.87 -1.00 -13.34
N PHE A 228 -1.18 -2.08 -12.63
CA PHE A 228 -1.32 -2.09 -11.20
C PHE A 228 0.06 -2.28 -10.57
N GLU A 229 0.51 -1.26 -9.84
CA GLU A 229 1.81 -1.19 -9.17
C GLU A 229 1.65 -1.51 -7.68
N VAL A 230 2.60 -2.27 -7.16
CA VAL A 230 2.81 -2.52 -5.75
C VAL A 230 3.96 -1.62 -5.31
N SER A 231 3.64 -0.38 -4.90
CA SER A 231 4.65 0.67 -4.73
C SER A 231 5.68 0.39 -3.64
N ASN A 232 5.35 -0.50 -2.68
CA ASN A 232 6.26 -0.83 -1.59
C ASN A 232 7.19 -2.01 -1.93
N LEU A 233 7.04 -2.61 -3.12
CA LEU A 233 7.94 -3.64 -3.66
C LEU A 233 8.66 -3.10 -4.90
N ILE A 234 9.98 -2.97 -4.83
CA ILE A 234 10.81 -2.53 -5.96
C ILE A 234 11.64 -3.70 -6.47
N ILE A 235 11.71 -3.84 -7.79
CA ILE A 235 12.63 -4.75 -8.48
C ILE A 235 13.93 -3.99 -8.70
N ASP A 236 15.01 -4.40 -8.03
CA ASP A 236 16.33 -3.81 -8.22
C ASP A 236 16.87 -4.13 -9.63
N GLU A 237 17.40 -3.11 -10.29
CA GLU A 237 17.89 -3.20 -11.67
C GLU A 237 19.20 -3.98 -11.81
N ASN A 238 19.97 -4.12 -10.72
CA ASN A 238 21.29 -4.74 -10.73
C ASN A 238 21.22 -6.25 -10.51
N ASP A 239 20.41 -6.69 -9.55
CA ASP A 239 20.31 -8.11 -9.17
C ASP A 239 18.97 -8.76 -9.54
N GLY A 240 17.99 -7.98 -10.01
CA GLY A 240 16.65 -8.48 -10.37
C GLY A 240 15.86 -8.98 -9.16
N LYS A 241 16.25 -8.60 -7.95
CA LYS A 241 15.60 -9.00 -6.70
C LYS A 241 14.53 -8.01 -6.29
N VAL A 242 13.48 -8.53 -5.67
CA VAL A 242 12.40 -7.72 -5.12
C VAL A 242 12.77 -7.30 -3.70
N TYR A 243 12.69 -6.01 -3.41
CA TYR A 243 12.91 -5.47 -2.07
C TYR A 243 11.67 -4.74 -1.56
N ILE A 244 11.38 -4.94 -0.27
CA ILE A 244 10.40 -4.17 0.49
C ILE A 244 11.07 -2.86 0.89
N ILE A 245 10.57 -1.75 0.34
CA ILE A 245 11.15 -0.42 0.56
C ILE A 245 10.42 0.39 1.63
N ASP A 246 9.24 -0.05 2.05
CA ASP A 246 8.44 0.62 3.08
C ASP A 246 7.94 -0.40 4.11
N TYR A 247 7.95 -0.02 5.38
CA TYR A 247 7.75 -0.94 6.51
C TYR A 247 6.46 -0.67 7.28
N ASP A 248 5.54 0.07 6.66
CA ASP A 248 4.18 0.22 7.14
C ASP A 248 3.42 -1.12 7.11
N PHE A 249 2.64 -1.37 8.16
CA PHE A 249 1.78 -2.55 8.27
C PHE A 249 0.40 -2.24 8.85
N PHE A 250 -0.55 -3.10 8.50
CA PHE A 250 -1.85 -3.21 9.14
C PHE A 250 -1.72 -3.94 10.46
N GLN A 251 -2.31 -3.38 11.51
CA GLN A 251 -2.32 -3.96 12.85
C GLN A 251 -3.76 -4.29 13.26
N PHE A 252 -4.05 -5.56 13.55
CA PHE A 252 -5.41 -6.03 13.87
C PHE A 252 -5.67 -6.24 15.37
N HIS A 253 -4.60 -6.31 16.18
CA HIS A 253 -4.66 -6.47 17.63
C HIS A 253 -4.14 -5.23 18.36
N ASN A 254 -4.51 -5.06 19.63
CA ASN A 254 -3.99 -4.00 20.51
C ASN A 254 -4.11 -2.57 19.95
N THR A 255 -5.19 -2.31 19.22
CA THR A 255 -5.45 -1.01 18.58
C THR A 255 -6.88 -0.56 18.82
N SER A 256 -7.13 0.75 18.69
CA SER A 256 -8.49 1.30 18.77
C SER A 256 -9.41 0.69 17.71
N LEU A 257 -10.71 0.61 18.02
CA LEU A 257 -11.72 0.06 17.10
C LEU A 257 -11.70 0.76 15.73
N LYS A 258 -11.53 2.09 15.72
CA LYS A 258 -11.41 2.89 14.49
C LYS A 258 -10.22 2.43 13.64
N LYS A 259 -9.02 2.29 14.23
CA LYS A 259 -7.82 1.85 13.51
C LYS A 259 -7.93 0.38 13.08
N LYS A 260 -8.63 -0.46 13.85
CA LYS A 260 -8.94 -1.84 13.46
C LYS A 260 -9.83 -1.90 12.21
N ILE A 261 -10.89 -1.09 12.15
CA ILE A 261 -11.79 -1.01 10.99
C ILE A 261 -11.02 -0.54 9.75
N ILE A 262 -10.25 0.55 9.88
CA ILE A 262 -9.44 1.09 8.77
C ILE A 262 -8.44 0.03 8.29
N SER A 263 -7.76 -0.66 9.21
CA SER A 263 -6.82 -1.73 8.87
C SER A 263 -7.50 -2.88 8.15
N SER A 264 -8.68 -3.33 8.60
CA SER A 264 -9.45 -4.40 7.96
C SER A 264 -9.88 -4.05 6.54
N VAL A 265 -10.37 -2.83 6.30
CA VAL A 265 -10.80 -2.37 4.96
C VAL A 265 -9.59 -2.24 4.02
N SER A 266 -8.51 -1.63 4.49
CA SER A 266 -7.28 -1.47 3.72
C SER A 266 -6.62 -2.81 3.40
N PHE A 267 -6.61 -3.74 4.35
CA PHE A 267 -6.14 -5.11 4.14
C PHE A 267 -7.00 -5.87 3.15
N PHE A 268 -8.33 -5.79 3.26
CA PHE A 268 -9.23 -6.43 2.29
C PHE A 268 -8.95 -5.92 0.87
N THR A 269 -8.72 -4.61 0.73
CA THR A 269 -8.34 -4.00 -0.56
C THR A 269 -7.01 -4.55 -1.06
N ASN A 270 -5.95 -4.52 -0.23
CA ASN A 270 -4.64 -5.12 -0.55
C ASN A 270 -4.80 -6.57 -1.02
N ARG A 271 -5.56 -7.38 -0.28
CA ARG A 271 -5.81 -8.79 -0.61
C ARG A 271 -6.50 -8.97 -1.95
N VAL A 272 -7.59 -8.24 -2.20
CA VAL A 272 -8.32 -8.34 -3.47
C VAL A 272 -7.42 -7.98 -4.64
N MET A 273 -6.62 -6.92 -4.50
CA MET A 273 -5.74 -6.46 -5.58
C MET A 273 -4.58 -7.43 -5.82
N MET A 274 -3.90 -7.89 -4.76
CA MET A 274 -2.84 -8.90 -4.87
C MET A 274 -3.36 -10.19 -5.52
N LYS A 275 -4.56 -10.65 -5.13
CA LYS A 275 -5.18 -11.83 -5.72
C LYS A 275 -5.56 -11.62 -7.19
N ARG A 276 -6.14 -10.47 -7.52
CA ARG A 276 -6.62 -10.16 -8.89
C ARG A 276 -5.48 -9.96 -9.88
N TYR A 277 -4.45 -9.24 -9.48
CA TYR A 277 -3.39 -8.77 -10.39
C TYR A 277 -2.15 -9.65 -10.37
N PHE A 278 -1.88 -10.34 -9.27
CA PHE A 278 -0.70 -11.20 -9.12
C PHE A 278 -1.04 -12.68 -8.89
N GLY A 279 -2.32 -13.01 -8.67
CA GLY A 279 -2.74 -14.39 -8.39
C GLY A 279 -2.36 -14.86 -6.98
N VAL A 280 -1.99 -13.95 -6.08
CA VAL A 280 -1.47 -14.29 -4.75
C VAL A 280 -2.44 -13.86 -3.65
N ASP A 281 -2.80 -14.79 -2.76
CA ASP A 281 -3.63 -14.49 -1.59
C ASP A 281 -2.73 -14.22 -0.37
N ILE A 282 -2.91 -13.05 0.25
CA ILE A 282 -2.14 -12.61 1.43
C ILE A 282 -2.88 -12.87 2.74
N LYS A 283 -4.04 -13.53 2.72
CA LYS A 283 -4.77 -13.92 3.95
C LYS A 283 -4.11 -15.09 4.66
N GLY A 284 -3.82 -14.89 5.95
CA GLY A 284 -3.42 -15.94 6.90
C GLY A 284 -4.50 -17.01 7.07
#